data_AF-O82671-F1
#
_entry.id   AF-O82671-F1
#
_cell.length_a   1.000
_cell.length_b   1.000
_cell.length_c   1.000
_cell.angle_alpha   90.00
_cell.angle_beta   90.00
_cell.angle_gamma   90.00
#
_symmetry.space_group_name_H-M   'P 1'
#
loop_
_entity.id
_entity.type
_entity.pdbx_description
1 polymer ?
#
loop_
_entity_poly.entity_id
_entity_poly.type
_entity_poly.pdbx_seq_one_letter_code
_entity_poly.pdbx_strand_id
1 'polypeptide(L)'
;QAYESVRDAFKRLTQNLRSAEGVAIFDTCYDLSSLRSVRVPTVSFHFGNDRVWDLPAKNYLIPVDSDGTFCFAFAPTSSSLSIIGNVQQQGTRVSFDIANSLVGFSPNKC
;
A
#
# COMPACT_ATOMS: atom_id res chain seq x y z
N GLN A 1 15.70 4.00 1.61
CA GLN A 1 15.40 5.42 1.86
C GLN A 1 13.94 5.89 1.62
N ALA A 2 13.18 5.51 0.59
CA ALA A 2 11.72 5.81 0.59
C ALA A 2 10.91 4.78 1.39
N TYR A 3 11.23 3.50 1.18
CA TYR A 3 10.56 2.38 1.82
C TYR A 3 10.59 2.43 3.34
N GLU A 4 11.76 2.59 3.94
CA GLU A 4 11.93 2.60 5.41
C GLU A 4 11.08 3.71 6.05
N SER A 5 11.08 4.91 5.48
CA SER A 5 10.29 6.04 5.98
C SER A 5 8.78 5.74 6.00
N VAL A 6 8.25 5.17 4.91
CA VAL A 6 6.82 4.81 4.83
C VAL A 6 6.49 3.64 5.75
N ARG A 7 7.33 2.59 5.74
CA ARG A 7 7.18 1.42 6.62
C ARG A 7 7.18 1.82 8.09
N ASP A 8 8.15 2.61 8.52
CA ASP A 8 8.32 2.99 9.93
C ASP A 8 7.18 3.92 10.38
N ALA A 9 6.69 4.79 9.50
CA ALA A 9 5.50 5.59 9.76
C ALA A 9 4.24 4.72 9.91
N PHE A 10 4.06 3.74 9.01
CA PHE A 10 2.95 2.79 9.09
C PHE A 10 2.98 2.00 10.41
N LYS A 11 4.14 1.40 10.73
CA LYS A 11 4.34 0.65 11.98
C LYS A 11 4.06 1.47 13.24
N ARG A 12 4.51 2.73 13.28
CA ARG A 12 4.27 3.64 14.40
C ARG A 12 2.78 3.93 14.61
N LEU A 13 2.00 4.00 13.53
CA LEU A 13 0.57 4.27 13.59
C LEU A 13 -0.30 3.00 13.76
N THR A 14 0.31 1.82 13.72
CA THR A 14 -0.37 0.52 13.89
C THR A 14 0.16 -0.27 15.09
N GLN A 15 0.71 0.40 16.12
CA GLN A 15 1.28 -0.28 17.29
C GLN A 15 0.26 -1.13 18.07
N ASN A 16 -1.03 -0.85 17.88
CA ASN A 16 -2.13 -1.61 18.46
C ASN A 16 -2.44 -2.93 17.75
N LEU A 17 -1.80 -3.22 16.60
CA LEU A 17 -1.98 -4.46 15.86
C LEU A 17 -0.92 -5.48 16.27
N ARG A 18 -1.33 -6.74 16.41
CA ARG A 18 -0.40 -7.85 16.72
C ARG A 18 0.49 -8.11 15.52
N SER A 19 1.80 -7.94 15.66
CA SER A 19 2.76 -8.28 14.61
C SER A 19 2.82 -9.79 14.36
N ALA A 20 3.08 -10.15 13.11
CA ALA A 20 3.40 -11.49 12.64
C ALA A 20 4.79 -11.51 11.99
N GLU A 21 5.31 -12.70 11.72
CA GLU A 21 6.55 -12.84 10.95
C GLU A 21 6.38 -12.32 9.52
N GLY A 22 7.48 -11.85 8.92
CA GLY A 22 7.50 -11.40 7.53
C GLY A 22 7.27 -12.56 6.57
N VAL A 23 6.58 -12.28 5.45
CA VAL A 23 6.22 -13.29 4.45
C VAL A 23 6.75 -12.87 3.08
N ALA A 24 7.55 -13.76 2.46
CA ALA A 24 8.20 -13.53 1.18
C ALA A 24 8.99 -12.20 1.16
N ILE A 25 8.53 -11.22 0.38
CA ILE A 25 9.21 -9.91 0.22
C ILE A 25 8.72 -8.84 1.20
N PHE A 26 7.70 -9.14 2.01
CA PHE A 26 7.11 -8.19 2.95
C PHE A 26 7.67 -8.39 4.36
N ASP A 27 8.20 -7.31 4.96
CA ASP A 27 8.84 -7.33 6.28
C ASP A 27 7.91 -6.89 7.43
N THR A 28 6.70 -6.43 7.10
CA THR A 28 5.77 -5.81 8.03
C THR A 28 4.41 -6.49 7.88
N CYS A 29 4.13 -7.42 8.78
CA CYS A 29 2.92 -8.24 8.76
C CYS A 29 2.25 -8.26 10.14
N TYR A 30 0.96 -8.54 10.14
CA TYR A 30 0.11 -8.55 11.33
C TYR A 30 -0.79 -9.79 11.35
N ASP A 31 -0.97 -10.36 12.53
CA ASP A 31 -1.99 -11.37 12.80
C ASP A 31 -3.30 -10.64 13.12
N LEU A 32 -4.26 -10.73 12.19
CA LEU A 32 -5.59 -10.14 12.33
C LEU A 32 -6.68 -11.21 12.49
N SER A 33 -6.31 -12.48 12.71
CA SER A 33 -7.23 -13.64 12.78
C SER A 33 -8.35 -13.48 13.82
N SER A 34 -8.07 -12.75 14.91
CA SER A 34 -9.01 -12.50 16.00
C SER A 34 -9.92 -11.28 15.78
N LEU A 35 -9.73 -10.53 14.70
CA LEU A 35 -10.43 -9.26 14.45
C LEU A 35 -11.43 -9.40 13.30
N ARG A 36 -12.66 -8.95 13.52
CA ARG A 36 -13.68 -8.86 12.45
C ARG A 36 -13.44 -7.68 11.49
N SER A 37 -12.83 -6.62 12.00
CA SER A 37 -12.50 -5.42 11.24
C SER A 37 -11.36 -4.69 11.93
N VAL A 38 -10.55 -3.98 11.16
CA VAL A 38 -9.41 -3.20 11.65
C VAL A 38 -9.44 -1.81 11.02
N ARG A 39 -9.02 -0.80 11.78
CA ARG A 39 -8.70 0.53 11.23
C ARG A 39 -7.19 0.63 11.07
N VAL A 40 -6.77 1.08 9.91
CA VAL A 40 -5.36 1.29 9.58
C VAL A 40 -5.17 2.70 9.03
N PRO A 41 -3.94 3.26 9.10
CA PRO A 41 -3.64 4.58 8.56
C PRO A 41 -3.92 4.63 7.06
N THR A 42 -4.42 5.76 6.57
CA THR A 42 -4.51 6.02 5.13
C THR A 42 -3.12 6.11 4.53
N VAL A 43 -2.93 5.48 3.37
CA VAL A 43 -1.72 5.63 2.55
C VAL A 43 -2.10 6.33 1.27
N SER A 44 -1.38 7.40 0.95
CA SER A 44 -1.70 8.27 -0.18
C SER A 44 -0.46 8.58 -1.01
N PHE A 45 -0.63 8.66 -2.33
CA PHE A 45 0.36 9.23 -3.22
C PHE A 45 0.06 10.72 -3.44
N HIS A 46 1.05 11.57 -3.18
CA HIS A 46 1.00 12.99 -3.45
C HIS A 46 1.73 13.28 -4.76
N PHE A 47 1.03 13.88 -5.71
CA PHE A 47 1.54 14.31 -7.00
C PHE A 47 1.59 15.85 -7.06
N GLY A 48 2.23 16.39 -8.10
CA GLY A 48 2.26 17.84 -8.32
C GLY A 48 0.86 18.45 -8.44
N ASN A 49 0.76 19.75 -8.17
CA ASN A 49 -0.49 20.53 -8.17
C ASN A 49 -1.52 20.03 -7.12
N ASP A 50 -1.04 19.67 -5.93
CA ASP A 50 -1.86 19.22 -4.79
C ASP A 50 -2.79 18.04 -5.08
N ARG A 51 -2.45 17.24 -6.10
CA ARG A 51 -3.22 16.05 -6.46
C ARG A 51 -2.86 14.91 -5.53
N VAL A 52 -3.86 14.33 -4.88
CA VAL A 52 -3.70 13.22 -3.95
C VAL A 52 -4.47 12.01 -4.46
N TRP A 53 -3.83 10.84 -4.41
CA TRP A 53 -4.48 9.56 -4.65
C TRP A 53 -4.41 8.72 -3.38
N ASP A 54 -5.54 8.66 -2.67
CA ASP A 54 -5.72 7.79 -1.52
C ASP A 54 -5.93 6.35 -1.97
N LEU A 55 -5.18 5.43 -1.36
CA LEU A 55 -5.34 4.01 -1.59
C LEU A 55 -6.41 3.44 -0.65
N PRO A 56 -7.31 2.58 -1.13
CA PRO A 56 -8.12 1.74 -0.23
C PRO A 56 -7.23 0.82 0.60
N ALA A 57 -7.63 0.47 1.83
CA ALA A 57 -6.83 -0.38 2.72
C ALA A 57 -6.36 -1.70 2.10
N LYS A 58 -7.24 -2.34 1.32
CA LYS A 58 -6.94 -3.59 0.58
C LYS A 58 -5.83 -3.45 -0.48
N ASN A 59 -5.47 -2.22 -0.86
CA ASN A 59 -4.42 -1.91 -1.82
C ASN A 59 -3.04 -1.69 -1.17
N TYR A 60 -2.93 -1.76 0.16
CA TYR A 60 -1.65 -1.70 0.88
C TYR A 60 -1.57 -2.61 2.11
N LEU A 61 -2.65 -3.28 2.50
CA LEU A 61 -2.65 -4.31 3.54
C LEU A 61 -3.37 -5.54 2.98
N ILE A 62 -2.60 -6.54 2.55
CA ILE A 62 -3.11 -7.70 1.79
C ILE A 62 -3.07 -8.96 2.63
N PRO A 63 -4.05 -9.87 2.49
CA PRO A 63 -3.95 -11.21 3.06
C PRO A 63 -2.83 -11.98 2.35
N VAL A 64 -2.02 -12.71 3.10
CA VAL A 64 -0.95 -13.57 2.55
C VAL A 64 -1.17 -15.06 2.79
N ASP A 65 -2.17 -15.40 3.60
CA ASP A 65 -2.65 -16.76 3.87
C ASP A 65 -4.16 -16.77 4.15
N SER A 66 -4.70 -17.95 4.47
CA SER A 66 -6.08 -18.14 4.91
C SER A 66 -6.29 -17.98 6.42
N ASP A 67 -5.21 -17.85 7.18
CA ASP A 67 -5.20 -17.94 8.64
C ASP A 67 -5.34 -16.57 9.31
N GLY A 68 -5.34 -15.49 8.51
CA GLY A 68 -5.58 -14.13 8.96
C GLY A 68 -4.31 -13.30 9.07
N THR A 69 -3.21 -13.71 8.42
CA THR A 69 -2.01 -12.88 8.31
C THR A 69 -2.18 -11.87 7.18
N PHE A 70 -1.94 -10.60 7.50
CA PHE A 70 -1.96 -9.51 6.54
C PHE A 70 -0.64 -8.77 6.53
N CYS A 71 -0.10 -8.50 5.34
CA CYS A 71 1.17 -7.81 5.18
C CYS A 71 1.00 -6.44 4.51
N PHE A 72 1.81 -5.49 4.97
CA PHE A 72 1.94 -4.17 4.35
C PHE A 72 2.57 -4.33 2.97
N ALA A 73 1.82 -4.05 1.91
CA ALA A 73 2.13 -4.41 0.53
C ALA A 73 3.12 -3.44 -0.14
N PHE A 74 4.15 -3.03 0.60
CA PHE A 74 5.33 -2.31 0.12
C PHE A 74 6.56 -3.11 0.51
N ALA A 75 7.56 -3.12 -0.36
CA ALA A 75 8.80 -3.87 -0.18
C ALA A 75 10.02 -3.00 -0.51
N PRO A 76 11.20 -3.28 0.06
CA PRO A 76 12.43 -2.59 -0.31
C PRO A 76 12.84 -2.95 -1.74
N THR A 77 13.59 -2.06 -2.37
CA THR A 77 14.19 -2.30 -3.69
C THR A 77 15.64 -1.82 -3.67
N SER A 78 16.52 -2.57 -4.36
CA SER A 78 17.90 -2.15 -4.60
C SER A 78 18.03 -1.19 -5.80
N SER A 79 16.96 -1.04 -6.57
CA SER A 79 16.88 -0.06 -7.66
C SER A 79 16.66 1.35 -7.13
N SER A 80 17.09 2.34 -7.90
CA SER A 80 16.75 3.75 -7.64
C SER A 80 15.29 4.08 -7.96
N LEU A 81 14.55 3.17 -8.60
CA LEU A 81 13.16 3.38 -9.02
C LEU A 81 12.18 2.94 -7.92
N SER A 82 11.14 3.75 -7.72
CA SER A 82 9.94 3.34 -7.00
C SER A 82 8.92 2.77 -7.99
N ILE A 83 8.30 1.64 -7.65
CA ILE A 83 7.38 0.93 -8.52
C ILE A 83 6.00 0.90 -7.85
N ILE A 84 4.97 1.38 -8.54
CA ILE A 84 3.57 1.22 -8.12
C ILE A 84 3.07 -0.11 -8.69
N GLY A 85 2.95 -1.13 -7.85
CA GLY A 85 2.59 -2.48 -8.25
C GLY A 85 1.11 -2.66 -8.61
N ASN A 86 0.77 -3.86 -9.08
CA ASN A 86 -0.61 -4.23 -9.43
C ASN A 86 -1.59 -3.99 -8.27
N VAL A 87 -1.22 -4.40 -7.05
CA VAL A 87 -2.08 -4.27 -5.85
C VAL A 87 -2.45 -2.81 -5.61
N GLN A 88 -1.51 -1.86 -5.71
CA GLN A 88 -1.83 -0.44 -5.50
C GLN A 88 -2.79 0.11 -6.56
N GLN A 89 -2.79 -0.45 -7.77
CA GLN A 89 -3.63 0.03 -8.90
C GLN A 89 -5.05 -0.56 -8.92
N GLN A 90 -5.32 -1.66 -8.21
CA GLN A 90 -6.64 -2.32 -8.24
C GLN A 90 -7.79 -1.36 -7.85
N GLY A 91 -8.88 -1.36 -8.62
CA GLY A 91 -10.01 -0.44 -8.39
C GLY A 91 -9.74 1.01 -8.82
N THR A 92 -8.58 1.30 -9.41
CA THR A 92 -8.23 2.61 -9.96
C THR A 92 -7.98 2.47 -11.46
N ARG A 93 -8.65 3.29 -12.28
CA ARG A 93 -8.31 3.39 -13.70
C ARG A 93 -7.06 4.25 -13.86
N VAL A 94 -6.01 3.64 -14.40
CA VAL A 94 -4.79 4.35 -14.82
C VAL A 94 -4.91 4.65 -16.31
N SER A 95 -4.75 5.92 -16.66
CA SER A 95 -4.86 6.43 -18.03
C SER A 95 -3.56 7.11 -18.43
N PHE A 96 -3.20 6.96 -19.71
CA PHE A 96 -1.96 7.51 -20.27
C PHE A 96 -2.34 8.47 -21.40
N ASP A 97 -2.19 9.76 -21.14
CA ASP A 97 -2.32 10.81 -22.15
C ASP A 97 -0.92 11.12 -22.69
N ILE A 98 -0.55 10.38 -23.74
CA ILE A 98 0.77 10.49 -24.37
C ILE A 98 0.95 11.84 -25.06
N ALA A 99 -0.13 12.42 -25.61
CA ALA A 99 -0.07 13.69 -26.31
C ALA A 99 0.30 14.84 -25.36
N ASN A 100 -0.20 14.82 -24.13
CA ASN A 100 0.07 15.84 -23.11
C ASN A 100 1.12 15.43 -22.07
N SER A 101 1.73 14.24 -22.21
CA SER A 101 2.69 13.69 -21.24
C SER A 101 2.13 13.59 -19.81
N LEU A 102 0.88 13.11 -19.67
CA LEU A 102 0.20 12.97 -18.39
C LEU A 102 -0.18 11.52 -18.09
N VAL A 103 -0.12 11.16 -16.80
CA VAL A 103 -0.70 9.93 -16.26
C VAL A 103 -1.85 10.33 -15.33
N GLY A 104 -3.03 9.77 -15.57
CA GLY A 104 -4.24 10.03 -14.79
C GLY A 104 -4.63 8.83 -13.94
N PHE A 105 -4.89 9.07 -12.65
CA PHE A 105 -5.40 8.08 -11.70
C PHE A 105 -6.85 8.42 -11.34
N SER A 106 -7.78 7.51 -11.63
CA SER A 106 -9.22 7.68 -11.33
C SER A 106 -9.70 6.56 -10.41
N PRO A 107 -9.74 6.77 -9.09
CA PRO A 107 -10.23 5.77 -8.13
C PRO A 107 -11.71 5.43 -8.37
N ASN A 108 -12.11 4.19 -8.07
CA ASN A 108 -13.49 3.70 -8.18
C ASN A 108 -14.08 3.81 -9.60
N LYS A 109 -13.25 3.61 -10.62
CA LYS A 109 -13.63 3.69 -12.05
C LYS A 109 -13.19 2.43 -12.82
N CYS A 110 -13.45 1.26 -12.24
CA CYS A 110 -13.24 -0.04 -12.87
C CYS A 110 -14.56 -0.66 -13.33
#